data_AF-A0A935ME26-F1
#
_entry.id   AF-A0A935ME26-F1
#
_cell.length_a   1.000
_cell.length_b   1.000
_cell.length_c   1.000
_cell.angle_alpha   90.00
_cell.angle_beta   90.00
_cell.angle_gamma   90.00
#
_symmetry.space_group_name_H-M   'P 1'
#
loop_
_entity.id
_entity.type
_entity.pdbx_description
1 polymer ?
#
loop_
_entity_poly.entity_id
_entity_poly.type
_entity_poly.pdbx_seq_one_letter_code
_entity_poly.pdbx_strand_id
1 'polypeptide(L)' 'MLQNPATTRFQLVSTLSRIRQEWQEATGSSSLIEVEGNMGMLLADLINGLGLGHAEQMHILGEDLFQEMQDFLKTPNQN' A
#
# COMPACT_ATOMS: atom_id res chain seq x y z
N MET A 1 6.74 -8.69 23.92
CA MET A 1 7.67 -9.38 23.00
C MET A 1 8.33 -8.33 22.14
N LEU A 2 9.64 -8.13 22.28
CA LEU A 2 10.41 -7.20 21.44
C LEU A 2 10.47 -7.80 20.04
N GLN A 3 9.84 -7.14 19.06
CA GLN A 3 9.94 -7.56 17.66
C GLN A 3 11.41 -7.58 17.27
N ASN A 4 11.91 -8.75 16.86
CA ASN A 4 13.28 -8.90 16.40
C ASN A 4 13.45 -8.03 15.13
N PRO A 5 14.39 -7.07 15.09
CA PRO A 5 14.55 -6.16 13.94
C PRO A 5 14.72 -6.89 12.60
N ALA A 6 15.29 -8.10 12.63
CA ALA A 6 15.41 -8.97 11.46
C ALA A 6 14.04 -9.42 10.91
N THR A 7 13.08 -9.73 11.79
CA THR A 7 11.71 -10.10 11.40
C THR A 7 10.98 -8.92 10.77
N THR A 8 11.12 -7.72 11.33
CA THR A 8 10.52 -6.49 10.79
C THR A 8 11.07 -6.16 9.40
N ARG A 9 12.39 -6.28 9.20
CA ARG A 9 13.01 -6.05 7.89
C ARG A 9 12.54 -7.07 6.85
N PHE A 10 12.45 -8.35 7.22
CA PHE A 10 11.98 -9.39 6.32
C PHE A 10 10.52 -9.17 5.88
N GLN A 11 9.64 -8.79 6.81
CA GLN A 11 8.25 -8.44 6.52
C GLN A 11 8.18 -7.25 5.55
N LEU A 12 8.92 -6.18 5.82
CA LEU A 12 8.98 -5.02 4.94
C LEU A 12 9.43 -5.38 3.52
N VAL A 13 10.51 -6.15 3.36
CA VAL A 13 11.02 -6.58 2.05
C VAL A 13 9.98 -7.44 1.32
N SER A 14 9.30 -8.34 2.03
CA SER A 14 8.27 -9.21 1.46
C SER A 14 7.07 -8.40 0.96
N THR A 15 6.61 -7.44 1.77
CA THR A 15 5.52 -6.52 1.42
C THR A 15 5.87 -5.69 0.18
N LEU A 16 7.04 -5.05 0.17
CA LEU A 16 7.50 -4.25 -0.97
C LEU A 16 7.64 -5.09 -2.25
N SER A 17 8.13 -6.33 -2.13
CA SER A 17 8.28 -7.24 -3.27
C SER A 17 6.92 -7.61 -3.87
N ARG A 18 5.91 -7.83 -3.02
CA ARG A 18 4.53 -8.11 -3.44
C ARG A 18 3.91 -6.92 -4.16
N ILE A 19 3.98 -5.73 -3.59
CA ILE A 19 3.45 -4.50 -4.21
C ILE A 19 4.06 -4.28 -5.60
N ARG A 20 5.38 -4.45 -5.72
CA ARG A 20 6.06 -4.34 -7.01
C ARG A 20 5.59 -5.38 -8.02
N GLN A 21 5.28 -6.62 -7.59
CA GLN A 21 4.74 -7.67 -8.47
C GLN A 21 3.35 -7.30 -8.97
N GLU A 22 2.43 -7.00 -8.06
CA GLU A 22 1.04 -6.64 -8.38
C GLU A 22 1.00 -5.42 -9.33
N TRP A 23 1.85 -4.42 -9.09
CA TRP A 23 1.94 -3.26 -9.97
C TRP A 23 2.51 -3.60 -11.36
N GLN A 24 3.55 -4.45 -11.44
CA GLN A 24 4.12 -4.87 -12.72
C GLN A 24 3.12 -5.63 -13.58
N GLU A 25 2.26 -6.43 -12.95
CA GLU A 25 1.17 -7.15 -13.60
C GLU A 25 0.10 -6.17 -14.11
N ALA A 26 -0.30 -5.20 -13.28
CA ALA A 26 -1.30 -4.20 -13.64
C ALA A 26 -0.87 -3.30 -14.81
N THR A 27 0.43 -3.06 -14.98
CA THR A 27 0.97 -2.27 -16.12
C THR A 27 1.20 -3.08 -17.39
N GLY A 28 0.85 -4.37 -17.39
CA GLY A 28 1.03 -5.25 -18.55
C GLY A 28 2.49 -5.43 -18.95
N SER A 29 3.41 -5.49 -17.98
CA SER A 29 4.88 -5.56 -18.20
C SER A 29 5.54 -4.27 -18.71
N SER A 30 4.83 -3.13 -18.67
CA SER A 30 5.43 -1.82 -18.99
C SER A 30 6.41 -1.37 -17.89
N SER A 31 7.32 -0.45 -18.23
CA SER A 31 8.28 0.12 -17.28
C SER A 31 7.57 0.72 -16.07
N LEU A 32 7.84 0.21 -14.86
CA LEU A 32 7.31 0.77 -13.61
C LEU A 32 7.82 2.20 -13.32
N ILE A 33 8.89 2.63 -13.99
CA ILE A 33 9.46 3.97 -13.83
C ILE A 33 8.74 4.99 -14.71
N GLU A 34 8.19 4.55 -15.84
CA GLU A 34 7.64 5.43 -16.88
C GLU A 34 6.11 5.45 -16.90
N VAL A 35 5.46 4.76 -15.96
CA VAL A 35 4.00 4.74 -15.81
C VAL A 35 3.52 5.84 -14.87
N GLU A 36 2.46 6.55 -15.27
CA GLU A 36 1.71 7.40 -14.34
C GLU A 36 0.92 6.48 -13.38
N GLY A 37 1.24 6.57 -12.08
CA GLY A 37 0.64 5.74 -11.04
C GLY A 37 -0.09 6.56 -9.98
N ASN A 38 -1.21 6.04 -9.48
CA ASN A 38 -1.93 6.65 -8.36
C ASN A 38 -1.15 6.40 -7.06
N MET A 39 -0.49 7.44 -6.54
CA MET A 39 0.27 7.38 -5.28
C MET A 39 -0.60 7.01 -4.07
N GLY A 40 -1.89 7.34 -4.07
CA GLY A 40 -2.83 6.93 -3.03
C GLY A 40 -3.04 5.42 -2.99
N MET A 41 -3.17 4.76 -4.15
CA MET A 41 -3.23 3.29 -4.23
C MET A 41 -1.95 2.63 -3.71
N LEU A 42 -0.78 3.16 -4.09
CA LEU A 42 0.50 2.65 -3.56
C LEU A 42 0.56 2.72 -2.04
N LEU A 43 0.13 3.84 -1.45
CA LEU A 43 0.09 4.01 0.00
C LEU A 43 -0.92 3.05 0.65
N ALA A 44 -2.06 2.80 0.01
CA ALA A 44 -3.03 1.81 0.45
C ALA A 44 -2.42 0.40 0.53
N ASP A 45 -1.72 -0.02 -0.51
CA ASP A 45 -1.12 -1.36 -0.57
C ASP A 45 0.01 -1.51 0.44
N LEU A 46 0.79 -0.45 0.68
CA LEU A 46 1.83 -0.41 1.72
C LEU A 46 1.24 -0.60 3.11
N ILE A 47 0.18 0.16 3.44
CA ILE A 47 -0.43 0.16 4.77
C ILE A 47 -1.13 -1.18 5.04
N ASN A 48 -1.84 -1.71 4.04
CA ASN A 48 -2.47 -3.03 4.10
C ASN A 48 -1.41 -4.13 4.25
N GLY A 49 -0.34 -4.08 3.46
CA GLY A 49 0.70 -5.09 3.45
C GLY A 49 1.60 -5.07 4.69
N LEU A 50 1.69 -3.95 5.41
CA LEU A 50 2.41 -3.83 6.68
C LEU A 50 1.52 -4.16 7.90
N GLY A 51 0.21 -4.32 7.71
CA GLY A 51 -0.74 -4.64 8.77
C GLY A 51 -0.85 -3.55 9.83
N LEU A 52 -0.72 -2.29 9.43
CA LEU A 52 -0.73 -1.15 10.35
C LEU A 52 -2.11 -0.94 10.98
N GLY A 53 -2.14 -0.57 12.25
CA GLY A 53 -3.37 -0.24 12.97
C GLY A 53 -3.95 1.11 12.56
N HIS A 54 -5.25 1.32 12.75
CA HIS A 54 -5.99 2.51 12.29
C HIS A 54 -5.33 3.86 12.61
N ALA A 55 -4.77 4.00 13.82
CA ALA A 55 -4.06 5.22 14.24
C ALA A 55 -2.77 5.45 13.43
N GLU A 56 -2.03 4.39 13.10
CA GLU A 56 -0.82 4.47 12.28
C GLU A 56 -1.16 4.80 10.83
N GLN A 57 -2.25 4.24 10.30
CA GLN A 57 -2.73 4.57 8.94
C GLN A 57 -3.09 6.06 8.83
N MET A 58 -3.86 6.57 9.78
CA MET A 58 -4.27 7.99 9.82
C MET A 58 -3.06 8.93 9.98
N HIS A 59 -2.05 8.53 10.76
CA HIS A 59 -0.82 9.32 10.90
C HIS A 59 -0.01 9.39 9.60
N ILE A 60 0.08 8.29 8.86
CA ILE A 60 0.87 8.21 7.62
C ILE A 60 0.15 8.89 6.45
N LEU A 61 -1.16 8.69 6.34
CA LEU A 61 -1.96 9.21 5.22
C LEU A 61 -2.40 10.66 5.44
N GLY A 62 -2.50 11.11 6.69
CA GLY A 62 -3.22 12.33 7.02
C GLY A 62 -4.74 12.14 6.89
N GLU A 63 -5.50 13.08 7.43
CA GLU A 63 -6.96 12.97 7.54
C GLU A 63 -7.66 12.89 6.18
N ASP A 64 -7.30 13.78 5.24
CA ASP A 64 -7.96 13.89 3.94
C ASP A 64 -7.80 12.63 3.07
N LEU A 65 -6.56 12.16 2.88
CA LEU A 65 -6.28 10.97 2.06
C LEU A 65 -6.79 9.69 2.74
N PHE A 66 -6.74 9.64 4.07
CA PHE A 66 -7.32 8.51 4.80
C PHE A 66 -8.83 8.40 4.58
N GLN A 67 -9.52 9.54 4.61
CA GLN A 67 -10.96 9.59 4.36
C GLN A 67 -11.29 9.23 2.91
N GLU A 68 -10.55 9.78 1.93
CA GLU A 68 -10.68 9.46 0.51
C GLU A 68 -10.51 7.95 0.25
N MET A 69 -9.49 7.33 0.86
CA MET A 69 -9.26 5.90 0.74
C MET A 69 -10.35 5.06 1.40
N GLN A 70 -10.89 5.47 2.54
CA GLN A 70 -12.02 4.79 3.16
C GLN A 70 -13.26 4.82 2.26
N ASP A 71 -13.52 5.95 1.61
CA ASP A 71 -14.68 6.12 0.74
C ASP A 71 -14.51 5.30 -0.54
N PHE A 72 -13.31 5.27 -1.11
CA PHE A 72 -12.95 4.41 -2.25
C PHE A 72 -13.12 2.92 -1.95
N LEU A 73 -12.63 2.44 -0.81
CA LEU A 73 -12.76 1.02 -0.42
C LEU A 73 -14.19 0.62 -0.04
N LYS A 74 -15.01 1.57 0.44
CA LYS A 74 -16.43 1.35 0.77
C LYS A 74 -17.36 1.39 -0.44
N THR A 75 -16.92 1.95 -1.56
CA THR A 75 -17.66 1.89 -2.82
C THR A 75 -17.26 0.62 -3.56
N PRO A 76 -18.11 -0.43 -3.60
CA PRO A 76 -17.82 -1.58 -4.44
C PRO A 76 -17.80 -1.09 -5.88
N ASN A 77 -16.67 -1.29 -6.58
CA ASN A 77 -16.46 -0.90 -7.97
C ASN A 77 -17.75 -1.08 -8.80
N GLN A 78 -18.37 0.03 -9.17
CA GLN A 78 -19.23 0.09 -10.35
C GLN A 78 -18.34 0.42 -11.54
N ASN A 79 -17.55 -0.54 -11.98
CA ASN A 79 -16.86 -0.53 -13.28
C ASN A 79 -16.70 -1.96 -13.78
#